data_AF-A0A1H8VME9-F1
#
_entry.id   AF-A0A1H8VME9-F1
#
_cell.length_a   1.000
_cell.length_b   1.000
_cell.length_c   1.000
_cell.angle_alpha   90.00
_cell.angle_beta   90.00
_cell.angle_gamma   90.00
#
_symmetry.space_group_name_H-M   'P 1'
#
loop_
_entity.id
_entity.type
_entity.pdbx_description
1 polymer ?
#
loop_
_entity_poly.entity_id
_entity_poly.type
_entity_poly.pdbx_seq_one_letter_code
_entity_poly.pdbx_strand_id
1 'polypeptide(L)'
;MRLSDEARTWIAKAALLSADDNDGLLGVPAVAGEKSLANRLRALLATAFGTEWSDALERRLVTEADEALNKRQASDDSLESWLRNRAFQQHCALFGQRPFLWHISDELKDGFSVFVHYHRFDRANLRKLTYTMLGDWLARAKAENNTLRYEKGRELQQVLEKVLDGEKPYDIFVRWKSLAKQPLGWDPDPDDGVRQNIRPFITASVLTHDLSKILKDKDRGTDAASAPWHSVFKGERRNDHHTTLAEKRAAREATAKRAKAPK
;
A
#
# COMPACT_ATOMS: atom_id res chain seq x y z
N MET A 1 7.54 -20.35 -13.06
CA MET A 1 6.21 -20.24 -13.70
C MET A 1 6.43 -20.05 -15.21
N ARG A 2 5.82 -20.86 -16.07
CA ARG A 2 5.91 -20.69 -17.53
C ARG A 2 4.79 -19.76 -17.98
N LEU A 3 5.13 -18.59 -18.54
CA LEU A 3 4.16 -17.64 -19.08
C LEU A 3 3.58 -18.15 -20.41
N SER A 4 2.28 -17.93 -20.63
CA SER A 4 1.59 -18.19 -21.89
C SER A 4 2.10 -17.25 -23.00
N ASP A 5 1.91 -17.63 -24.26
CA ASP A 5 2.33 -16.80 -25.40
C ASP A 5 1.57 -15.48 -25.46
N GLU A 6 0.30 -15.48 -25.07
CA GLU A 6 -0.50 -14.27 -24.91
C GLU A 6 0.08 -13.33 -23.85
N ALA A 7 0.43 -13.86 -22.67
CA ALA A 7 1.04 -13.05 -21.61
C ALA A 7 2.38 -12.46 -22.06
N ARG A 8 3.22 -13.24 -22.76
CA ARG A 8 4.48 -12.75 -23.33
C ARG A 8 4.26 -11.63 -24.34
N THR A 9 3.23 -11.76 -25.18
CA THR A 9 2.87 -10.74 -26.16
C THR A 9 2.46 -9.43 -25.48
N TRP A 10 1.62 -9.50 -24.45
CA TRP A 10 1.22 -8.33 -23.68
C TRP A 10 2.38 -7.68 -22.92
N ILE A 11 3.29 -8.49 -22.35
CA ILE A 11 4.51 -7.98 -21.70
C ILE A 11 5.37 -7.21 -22.72
N ALA A 12 5.57 -7.76 -23.92
CA ALA A 12 6.35 -7.09 -24.97
C ALA A 12 5.71 -5.76 -25.40
N LYS A 13 4.37 -5.71 -25.52
CA LYS A 13 3.64 -4.46 -25.80
C LYS A 13 3.77 -3.44 -24.67
N ALA A 14 3.60 -3.89 -23.42
CA ALA A 14 3.71 -3.03 -22.26
C ALA A 14 5.11 -2.43 -22.09
N ALA A 15 6.16 -3.16 -22.50
CA ALA A 15 7.54 -2.68 -22.47
C ALA A 15 7.81 -1.48 -23.41
N LEU A 16 6.92 -1.21 -24.36
CA LEU A 16 7.00 -0.03 -25.25
C LEU A 16 6.42 1.23 -24.60
N LEU A 17 5.69 1.10 -23.49
CA LEU A 17 5.14 2.22 -22.75
C LEU A 17 6.26 2.83 -21.88
N SER A 18 6.30 4.17 -21.77
CA SER A 18 7.30 4.86 -20.94
C SER A 18 7.16 4.44 -19.47
N ALA A 19 8.29 4.07 -18.86
CA ALA A 19 8.36 3.79 -17.42
C ALA A 19 8.62 5.11 -16.66
N ASP A 20 7.58 5.92 -16.51
CA ASP A 20 7.71 7.23 -15.83
C ASP A 20 7.63 7.15 -14.30
N ASP A 21 7.41 5.95 -13.73
CA ASP A 21 7.23 5.74 -12.30
C ASP A 21 8.36 4.91 -11.68
N ASN A 22 9.16 5.54 -10.83
CA ASN A 22 10.36 4.92 -10.26
C ASN A 22 10.18 4.43 -8.82
N ASP A 23 9.25 5.01 -8.06
CA ASP A 23 9.08 4.72 -6.62
C ASP A 23 7.75 4.05 -6.29
N GLY A 24 6.79 4.03 -7.21
CA GLY A 24 5.47 3.47 -6.96
C GLY A 24 4.58 4.35 -6.10
N LEU A 25 4.87 5.66 -6.00
CA LEU A 25 4.05 6.63 -5.28
C LEU A 25 3.23 7.47 -6.26
N LEU A 26 1.97 7.09 -6.43
CA LEU A 26 1.10 7.64 -7.46
C LEU A 26 0.08 8.60 -6.82
N GLY A 27 0.49 9.87 -6.65
CA GLY A 27 -0.37 10.92 -6.10
C GLY A 27 -1.62 11.12 -6.96
N VAL A 28 -2.80 10.95 -6.37
CA VAL A 28 -4.07 11.20 -7.06
C VAL A 28 -4.20 12.69 -7.42
N PRO A 29 -4.04 13.65 -6.48
CA PRO A 29 -3.84 15.05 -6.85
C PRO A 29 -2.42 15.27 -7.40
N ALA A 30 -2.25 16.37 -8.15
CA ALA A 30 -0.90 16.84 -8.50
C ALA A 30 -0.15 17.24 -7.21
N VAL A 31 1.05 16.70 -6.99
CA VAL A 31 1.83 16.87 -5.76
C VAL A 31 3.31 16.62 -6.01
N ALA A 32 4.18 17.30 -5.25
CA ALA A 32 5.64 17.15 -5.32
C ALA A 32 6.21 17.33 -6.75
N GLY A 33 5.62 18.24 -7.53
CA GLY A 33 6.02 18.52 -8.91
C GLY A 33 5.47 17.53 -9.95
N GLU A 34 4.75 16.48 -9.53
CA GLU A 34 4.13 15.52 -10.43
C GLU A 34 2.71 15.94 -10.84
N LYS A 35 2.34 15.61 -12.08
CA LYS A 35 0.95 15.73 -12.56
C LYS A 35 0.04 14.77 -11.79
N SER A 36 -1.25 15.08 -11.72
CA SER A 36 -2.25 14.17 -11.15
C SER A 36 -2.22 12.80 -11.79
N LEU A 37 -2.58 11.75 -11.04
CA LEU A 37 -2.60 10.38 -11.54
C LEU A 37 -3.51 10.23 -12.77
N ALA A 38 -4.64 10.92 -12.81
CA ALA A 38 -5.53 10.92 -13.98
C ALA A 38 -4.80 11.42 -15.25
N ASN A 39 -4.04 12.52 -15.13
CA ASN A 39 -3.29 13.06 -16.28
C ASN A 39 -2.09 12.17 -16.67
N ARG A 40 -1.41 11.57 -15.70
CA ARG A 40 -0.35 10.57 -15.95
C ARG A 40 -0.92 9.36 -16.70
N LEU A 41 -2.07 8.85 -16.25
CA LEU A 41 -2.74 7.71 -16.86
C LEU A 41 -3.26 8.02 -18.27
N ARG A 42 -3.81 9.22 -18.51
CA ARG A 42 -4.18 9.67 -19.86
C ARG A 42 -3.00 9.69 -20.82
N ALA A 43 -1.84 10.18 -20.38
CA ALA A 43 -0.64 10.17 -21.22
C ALA A 43 -0.19 8.74 -21.57
N LEU A 44 -0.27 7.83 -20.61
CA LEU A 44 0.02 6.41 -20.82
C LEU A 44 -0.98 5.78 -21.81
N LEU A 45 -2.27 6.04 -21.66
CA LEU A 45 -3.32 5.53 -22.55
C LEU A 45 -3.21 6.11 -23.96
N ALA A 46 -2.89 7.39 -24.10
CA ALA A 46 -2.61 8.01 -25.40
C ALA A 46 -1.44 7.34 -26.12
N THR A 47 -0.40 6.96 -25.37
CA THR A 47 0.75 6.21 -25.93
C THR A 47 0.34 4.79 -26.33
N ALA A 48 -0.49 4.12 -25.51
CA ALA A 48 -0.91 2.75 -25.74
C ALA A 48 -1.88 2.59 -26.91
N PHE A 49 -2.84 3.51 -27.06
CA PHE A 49 -3.89 3.47 -28.08
C PHE A 49 -3.57 4.33 -29.32
N GLY A 50 -2.55 5.18 -29.26
CA GLY A 50 -2.12 6.01 -30.38
C GLY A 50 -3.25 6.86 -30.95
N THR A 51 -3.50 6.74 -32.26
CA THR A 51 -4.55 7.49 -32.97
C THR A 51 -5.97 7.08 -32.58
N GLU A 52 -6.16 5.93 -31.93
CA GLU A 52 -7.48 5.50 -31.44
C GLU A 52 -7.85 6.17 -30.11
N TRP A 53 -6.88 6.78 -29.42
CA TRP A 53 -7.13 7.45 -28.17
C TRP A 53 -8.04 8.67 -28.36
N SER A 54 -9.13 8.72 -27.61
CA SER A 54 -10.13 9.79 -27.67
C SER A 54 -10.92 9.87 -26.36
N ASP A 55 -11.57 11.01 -26.11
CA ASP A 55 -12.44 11.18 -24.94
C ASP A 55 -13.59 10.16 -24.90
N ALA A 56 -14.10 9.76 -26.07
CA ALA A 56 -15.13 8.74 -26.18
C ALA A 56 -14.60 7.36 -25.75
N LEU A 57 -13.37 7.03 -26.14
CA LEU A 57 -12.70 5.80 -25.71
C LEU A 57 -12.39 5.83 -24.21
N GLU A 58 -11.92 6.94 -23.64
CA GLU A 58 -11.70 7.10 -22.19
C GLU A 58 -12.99 6.79 -21.41
N ARG A 59 -14.10 7.45 -21.78
CA ARG A 59 -15.39 7.25 -21.12
C ARG A 59 -15.84 5.79 -21.20
N ARG A 60 -15.74 5.17 -22.38
CA ARG A 60 -16.10 3.76 -22.57
C ARG A 60 -15.27 2.84 -21.67
N LEU A 61 -13.96 3.03 -21.60
CA LEU A 61 -13.07 2.22 -20.75
C LEU A 61 -13.40 2.39 -19.27
N VAL A 62 -13.71 3.62 -18.82
CA VAL A 62 -14.12 3.88 -17.44
C VAL A 62 -15.44 3.19 -17.12
N THR A 63 -16.44 3.28 -18.01
CA THR A 63 -17.73 2.60 -17.85
C THR A 63 -17.56 1.08 -17.80
N GLU A 64 -16.83 0.48 -18.74
CA GLU A 64 -16.57 -0.96 -18.77
C GLU A 64 -15.83 -1.44 -17.51
N ALA A 65 -14.87 -0.66 -17.02
CA ALA A 65 -14.17 -0.96 -15.77
C ALA A 65 -15.10 -0.89 -14.53
N ASP A 66 -16.02 0.08 -14.47
CA ASP A 66 -16.99 0.20 -13.37
C ASP A 66 -17.98 -0.98 -13.34
N GLU A 67 -18.49 -1.36 -14.52
CA GLU A 67 -19.46 -2.45 -14.68
C GLU A 67 -18.90 -3.83 -14.30
N ALA A 68 -17.59 -4.04 -14.46
CA ALA A 68 -16.93 -5.31 -14.20
C ALA A 68 -17.12 -5.83 -12.76
N LEU A 69 -17.38 -4.95 -11.78
CA LEU A 69 -17.66 -5.34 -10.39
C LEU A 69 -19.01 -4.87 -9.85
N ASN A 70 -19.51 -3.72 -10.31
CA ASN A 70 -20.75 -3.17 -9.82
C ASN A 70 -21.69 -2.93 -11.01
N LYS A 71 -22.86 -3.57 -11.01
CA LYS A 71 -23.93 -3.30 -12.01
C LYS A 71 -24.54 -1.89 -11.90
N ARG A 72 -24.01 -1.02 -11.03
CA ARG A 72 -24.47 0.35 -10.83
C ARG A 72 -23.38 1.29 -11.30
N GLN A 73 -23.66 1.97 -12.41
CA GLN A 73 -22.83 3.04 -12.95
C GLN A 73 -22.61 4.13 -11.90
N ALA A 74 -21.37 4.58 -11.74
CA ALA A 74 -21.02 5.74 -10.94
C ALA A 74 -21.71 7.01 -11.49
N SER A 75 -21.95 8.00 -10.63
CA SER A 75 -22.60 9.25 -11.02
C SER A 75 -21.70 10.20 -11.84
N ASP A 76 -20.39 9.93 -11.83
CA ASP A 76 -19.36 10.71 -12.51
C ASP A 76 -18.43 9.71 -13.21
N ASP A 77 -18.61 9.58 -14.54
CA ASP A 77 -17.90 8.67 -15.45
C ASP A 77 -16.49 9.18 -15.82
N SER A 78 -15.94 10.14 -15.08
CA SER A 78 -14.58 10.61 -15.31
C SER A 78 -13.53 9.64 -14.77
N LEU A 79 -12.38 9.60 -15.44
CA LEU A 79 -11.23 8.82 -14.99
C LEU A 79 -10.78 9.18 -13.57
N GLU A 80 -10.85 10.46 -13.19
CA GLU A 80 -10.48 10.90 -11.84
C GLU A 80 -11.46 10.39 -10.78
N SER A 81 -12.77 10.47 -11.04
CA SER A 81 -13.78 9.90 -10.16
C SER A 81 -13.60 8.40 -9.98
N TRP A 82 -13.32 7.66 -11.07
CA TRP A 82 -13.03 6.23 -11.02
C TRP A 82 -11.78 5.93 -10.18
N LEU A 83 -10.68 6.66 -10.38
CA LEU A 83 -9.46 6.50 -9.59
C LEU A 83 -9.69 6.72 -8.09
N ARG A 84 -10.48 7.75 -7.72
CA ARG A 84 -10.77 8.08 -6.32
C ARG A 84 -11.68 7.07 -5.64
N ASN A 85 -12.70 6.60 -6.35
CA ASN A 85 -13.84 5.96 -5.72
C ASN A 85 -13.99 4.46 -6.03
N ARG A 86 -13.35 3.97 -7.10
CA ARG A 86 -13.63 2.63 -7.65
C ARG A 86 -12.38 1.78 -7.83
N ALA A 87 -11.31 2.35 -8.36
CA ALA A 87 -10.13 1.61 -8.79
C ALA A 87 -9.53 0.74 -7.68
N PHE A 88 -9.43 1.23 -6.45
CA PHE A 88 -8.86 0.43 -5.35
C PHE A 88 -9.76 -0.74 -4.93
N GLN A 89 -11.07 -0.51 -4.78
CA GLN A 89 -12.02 -1.59 -4.50
C GLN A 89 -11.95 -2.65 -5.60
N GLN A 90 -11.83 -2.21 -6.86
CA GLN A 90 -11.73 -3.11 -7.99
C GLN A 90 -10.47 -3.96 -7.97
N HIS A 91 -9.34 -3.31 -7.73
CA HIS A 91 -8.07 -3.97 -7.54
C HIS A 91 -8.13 -4.98 -6.39
N CYS A 92 -8.73 -4.62 -5.25
CA CYS A 92 -8.89 -5.54 -4.13
C CYS A 92 -9.67 -6.80 -4.52
N ALA A 93 -10.79 -6.66 -5.23
CA ALA A 93 -11.58 -7.81 -5.67
C ALA A 93 -10.82 -8.71 -6.65
N LEU A 94 -10.16 -8.12 -7.65
CA LEU A 94 -9.38 -8.85 -8.65
C LEU A 94 -8.27 -9.71 -8.01
N PHE A 95 -7.65 -9.21 -6.95
CA PHE A 95 -6.57 -9.90 -6.22
C PHE A 95 -7.04 -10.67 -4.98
N GLY A 96 -8.33 -11.04 -4.91
CA GLY A 96 -8.85 -11.86 -3.81
C GLY A 96 -8.63 -11.23 -2.43
N GLN A 97 -8.81 -9.91 -2.35
CA GLN A 97 -8.61 -9.06 -1.18
C GLN A 97 -7.15 -8.98 -0.69
N ARG A 98 -6.17 -9.30 -1.55
CA ARG A 98 -4.72 -9.19 -1.27
C ARG A 98 -4.05 -8.29 -2.30
N PRO A 99 -4.42 -7.00 -2.34
CA PRO A 99 -3.94 -6.08 -3.37
C PRO A 99 -2.44 -5.79 -3.22
N PHE A 100 -1.77 -5.53 -4.34
CA PHE A 100 -0.39 -5.01 -4.37
C PHE A 100 -0.29 -3.51 -4.66
N LEU A 101 -1.42 -2.85 -4.97
CA LEU A 101 -1.55 -1.40 -4.99
C LEU A 101 -2.44 -1.03 -3.82
N TRP A 102 -2.00 -0.15 -2.93
CA TRP A 102 -2.80 0.28 -1.79
C TRP A 102 -3.18 1.74 -1.97
N HIS A 103 -4.45 2.09 -1.72
CA HIS A 103 -4.91 3.46 -1.82
C HIS A 103 -5.07 4.05 -0.43
N ILE A 104 -4.23 5.04 -0.13
CA ILE A 104 -4.16 5.73 1.16
C ILE A 104 -4.76 7.13 1.00
N SER A 105 -5.56 7.59 1.96
CA SER A 105 -6.28 8.87 1.87
C SER A 105 -6.37 9.59 3.22
N ASP A 106 -6.57 10.91 3.15
CA ASP A 106 -6.95 11.77 4.29
C ASP A 106 -8.47 11.83 4.55
N GLU A 107 -9.22 10.91 3.94
CA GLU A 107 -10.69 10.74 4.01
C GLU A 107 -11.51 11.83 3.32
N LEU A 108 -10.91 12.93 2.87
CA LEU A 108 -11.64 13.96 2.14
C LEU A 108 -11.83 13.54 0.68
N LYS A 109 -13.05 13.75 0.15
CA LYS A 109 -13.40 13.45 -1.25
C LYS A 109 -12.42 14.07 -2.24
N ASP A 110 -12.11 15.36 -2.04
CA ASP A 110 -11.19 16.15 -2.87
C ASP A 110 -9.86 16.43 -2.13
N GLY A 111 -9.52 15.54 -1.19
CA GLY A 111 -8.31 15.60 -0.38
C GLY A 111 -7.09 14.95 -1.00
N PHE A 112 -6.08 14.77 -0.16
CA PHE A 112 -4.90 14.00 -0.49
C PHE A 112 -5.24 12.51 -0.54
N SER A 113 -4.87 11.87 -1.65
CA SER A 113 -4.79 10.42 -1.67
C SER A 113 -3.71 9.95 -2.64
N VAL A 114 -3.22 8.74 -2.43
CA VAL A 114 -2.09 8.17 -3.17
C VAL A 114 -2.31 6.68 -3.37
N PHE A 115 -2.01 6.17 -4.56
CA PHE A 115 -1.80 4.74 -4.76
C PHE A 115 -0.32 4.42 -4.52
N VAL A 116 -0.04 3.45 -3.65
CA VAL A 116 1.31 2.97 -3.38
C VAL A 116 1.51 1.56 -3.92
N HIS A 117 2.62 1.32 -4.62
CA HIS A 117 2.99 -0.01 -5.08
C HIS A 117 3.70 -0.77 -3.96
N TYR A 118 3.01 -1.70 -3.32
CA TYR A 118 3.48 -2.41 -2.12
C TYR A 118 4.89 -3.00 -2.24
N HIS A 119 5.24 -3.67 -3.35
CA HIS A 119 6.57 -4.26 -3.52
C HIS A 119 7.72 -3.23 -3.61
N ARG A 120 7.39 -1.96 -3.82
CA ARG A 120 8.33 -0.84 -3.87
C ARG A 120 8.17 0.09 -2.66
N PHE A 121 7.22 -0.20 -1.77
CA PHE A 121 6.86 0.69 -0.68
C PHE A 121 7.71 0.42 0.56
N ASP A 122 8.99 0.75 0.45
CA ASP A 122 9.96 0.60 1.54
C ASP A 122 9.92 1.78 2.53
N ARG A 123 10.88 1.80 3.48
CA ARG A 123 11.05 2.88 4.45
C ARG A 123 11.30 4.24 3.80
N ALA A 124 12.08 4.29 2.73
CA ALA A 124 12.41 5.54 2.06
C ALA A 124 11.19 6.12 1.35
N ASN A 125 10.40 5.27 0.70
CA ASN A 125 9.19 5.67 0.01
C ASN A 125 8.05 6.03 0.97
N LEU A 126 7.92 5.36 2.12
CA LEU A 126 7.00 5.84 3.16
C LEU A 126 7.45 7.20 3.71
N ARG A 127 8.76 7.44 3.93
CA ARG A 127 9.26 8.77 4.32
C ARG A 127 8.98 9.83 3.27
N LYS A 128 9.20 9.52 1.98
CA LYS A 128 8.92 10.44 0.86
C LYS A 128 7.42 10.77 0.83
N LEU A 129 6.55 9.77 0.97
CA LEU A 129 5.11 9.99 1.07
C LEU A 129 4.76 10.93 2.23
N THR A 130 5.21 10.62 3.44
CA THR A 130 4.85 11.35 4.68
C THR A 130 5.39 12.78 4.69
N TYR A 131 6.65 13.00 4.30
CA TYR A 131 7.32 14.28 4.51
C TYR A 131 7.48 15.11 3.24
N THR A 132 7.55 14.49 2.07
CA THR A 132 7.72 15.21 0.80
C THR A 132 6.38 15.43 0.11
N MET A 133 5.65 14.36 -0.23
CA MET A 133 4.39 14.49 -0.96
C MET A 133 3.32 15.15 -0.09
N LEU A 134 3.05 14.58 1.08
CA LEU A 134 2.06 15.15 1.99
C LEU A 134 2.53 16.50 2.56
N GLY A 135 3.84 16.71 2.70
CA GLY A 135 4.42 18.01 3.05
C GLY A 135 4.12 19.11 2.02
N ASP A 136 4.30 18.82 0.73
CA ASP A 136 3.92 19.73 -0.36
C ASP A 136 2.41 20.01 -0.37
N TRP A 137 1.58 18.98 -0.19
CA TRP A 137 0.13 19.13 -0.07
C TRP A 137 -0.28 20.08 1.06
N LEU A 138 0.31 19.91 2.24
CA LEU A 138 0.06 20.76 3.41
C LEU A 138 0.54 22.19 3.20
N ALA A 139 1.70 22.38 2.59
CA ALA A 139 2.23 23.71 2.28
C ALA A 139 1.28 24.48 1.34
N ARG A 140 0.76 23.81 0.31
CA ARG A 140 -0.25 24.39 -0.59
C ARG A 140 -1.57 24.68 0.12
N ALA A 141 -2.09 23.74 0.91
CA ALA A 141 -3.31 23.96 1.69
C ALA A 141 -3.20 25.22 2.58
N LYS A 142 -2.02 25.43 3.20
CA LYS A 142 -1.74 26.62 4.01
C LYS A 142 -1.68 27.91 3.17
N ALA A 143 -1.00 27.88 2.02
CA ALA A 143 -0.91 29.03 1.12
C ALA A 143 -2.29 29.44 0.56
N GLU A 144 -3.16 28.45 0.34
CA GLU A 144 -4.55 28.63 -0.13
C GLU A 144 -5.53 29.01 1.01
N ASN A 145 -5.07 29.11 2.27
CA ASN A 145 -5.92 29.28 3.47
C ASN A 145 -7.03 28.22 3.58
N ASN A 146 -6.77 26.99 3.13
CA ASN A 146 -7.70 25.87 3.21
C ASN A 146 -7.46 25.07 4.51
N THR A 147 -8.07 25.53 5.60
CA THR A 147 -7.92 24.94 6.94
C THR A 147 -8.29 23.47 7.00
N LEU A 148 -9.44 23.09 6.43
CA LEU A 148 -9.94 21.70 6.47
C LEU A 148 -8.96 20.73 5.78
N ARG A 149 -8.45 21.10 4.59
CA ARG A 149 -7.46 20.29 3.88
C ARG A 149 -6.15 20.15 4.66
N TYR A 150 -5.71 21.23 5.31
CA TYR A 150 -4.51 21.22 6.14
C TYR A 150 -4.67 20.29 7.34
N GLU A 151 -5.80 20.40 8.07
CA GLU A 151 -6.08 19.57 9.24
C GLU A 151 -6.12 18.09 8.88
N LYS A 152 -6.89 17.71 7.85
CA LYS A 152 -7.01 16.32 7.39
C LYS A 152 -5.71 15.75 6.85
N GLY A 153 -4.96 16.53 6.07
CA GLY A 153 -3.63 16.13 5.64
C GLY A 153 -2.66 15.93 6.82
N ARG A 154 -2.76 16.75 7.88
CA ARG A 154 -1.87 16.64 9.05
C ARG A 154 -2.25 15.45 9.93
N GLU A 155 -3.53 15.15 10.08
CA GLU A 155 -4.03 13.91 10.72
C GLU A 155 -3.43 12.68 10.03
N LEU A 156 -3.54 12.60 8.69
CA LEU A 156 -2.93 11.52 7.91
C LEU A 156 -1.41 11.47 8.13
N GLN A 157 -0.73 12.61 8.12
CA GLN A 157 0.72 12.67 8.30
C GLN A 157 1.15 12.07 9.64
N GLN A 158 0.46 12.42 10.73
CA GLN A 158 0.74 11.90 12.08
C GLN A 158 0.48 10.39 12.17
N VAL A 159 -0.52 9.87 11.47
CA VAL A 159 -0.79 8.44 11.43
C VAL A 159 0.31 7.71 10.66
N LEU A 160 0.75 8.24 9.51
CA LEU A 160 1.86 7.67 8.74
C LEU A 160 3.19 7.74 9.49
N GLU A 161 3.43 8.77 10.31
CA GLU A 161 4.58 8.85 11.22
C GLU A 161 4.60 7.66 12.20
N LYS A 162 3.46 7.29 12.78
CA LYS A 162 3.34 6.13 13.68
C LYS A 162 3.59 4.80 12.95
N VAL A 163 3.08 4.65 11.72
CA VAL A 163 3.33 3.45 10.89
C VAL A 163 4.81 3.37 10.48
N LEU A 164 5.42 4.50 10.15
CA LEU A 164 6.84 4.59 9.82
C LEU A 164 7.73 4.18 11.02
N ASP A 165 7.38 4.66 12.21
CA ASP A 165 8.05 4.27 13.46
C ASP A 165 7.83 2.79 13.78
N GLY A 166 6.65 2.25 13.45
CA GLY A 166 6.26 0.85 13.57
C GLY A 166 6.38 0.31 15.00
N GLU A 167 5.99 1.14 15.97
CA GLU A 167 5.72 0.72 17.34
C GLU A 167 4.30 0.12 17.43
N LYS A 168 4.07 -0.77 18.40
CA LYS A 168 2.75 -1.36 18.66
C LYS A 168 1.67 -0.25 18.80
N PRO A 169 0.52 -0.34 18.11
CA PRO A 169 0.01 -1.48 17.33
C PRO A 169 0.30 -1.42 15.82
N TYR A 170 1.18 -0.53 15.37
CA TYR A 170 1.51 -0.33 13.95
C TYR A 170 2.76 -1.13 13.52
N ASP A 171 3.24 -2.04 14.36
CA ASP A 171 4.34 -2.92 14.00
C ASP A 171 3.90 -4.01 13.02
N ILE A 172 4.84 -4.47 12.19
CA ILE A 172 4.68 -5.71 11.43
C ILE A 172 5.09 -6.87 12.35
N PHE A 173 4.18 -7.82 12.52
CA PHE A 173 4.44 -9.08 13.20
C PHE A 173 4.38 -10.26 12.23
N VAL A 174 5.45 -11.05 12.22
CA VAL A 174 5.63 -12.16 11.29
C VAL A 174 5.89 -13.44 12.09
N ARG A 175 4.86 -14.28 12.21
CA ARG A 175 4.88 -15.48 13.07
C ARG A 175 6.01 -16.47 12.77
N TRP A 176 6.51 -16.57 11.54
CA TRP A 176 7.63 -17.48 11.22
C TRP A 176 9.01 -16.86 11.45
N LYS A 177 9.09 -15.57 11.84
CA LYS A 177 10.34 -14.89 12.20
C LYS A 177 10.49 -14.87 13.73
N SER A 178 11.69 -15.15 14.23
CA SER A 178 12.00 -14.95 15.66
C SER A 178 11.93 -13.47 16.04
N LEU A 179 11.85 -13.15 17.33
CA LEU A 179 11.78 -11.76 17.80
C LEU A 179 12.93 -10.89 17.24
N ALA A 180 14.15 -11.42 17.16
CA ALA A 180 15.30 -10.71 16.59
C ALA A 180 15.18 -10.47 15.07
N LYS A 181 14.40 -11.29 14.36
CA LYS A 181 14.18 -11.18 12.91
C LYS A 181 12.92 -10.40 12.55
N GLN A 182 12.10 -9.98 13.52
CA GLN A 182 10.95 -9.12 13.26
C GLN A 182 11.39 -7.78 12.65
N PRO A 183 10.59 -7.17 11.76
CA PRO A 183 10.86 -5.84 11.21
C PRO A 183 10.99 -4.76 12.30
N LEU A 184 11.92 -3.80 12.11
CA LEU A 184 12.02 -2.60 12.96
C LEU A 184 11.44 -1.41 12.21
N GLY A 185 10.35 -0.85 12.74
CA GLY A 185 9.59 0.16 12.04
C GLY A 185 8.95 -0.36 10.75
N TRP A 186 8.64 0.55 9.84
CA TRP A 186 8.31 0.17 8.46
C TRP A 186 9.57 -0.33 7.74
N ASP A 187 9.66 -1.65 7.60
CA ASP A 187 10.71 -2.41 6.91
C ASP A 187 10.12 -3.76 6.43
N PRO A 188 9.12 -3.73 5.53
CA PRO A 188 8.42 -4.93 5.10
C PRO A 188 9.31 -5.81 4.23
N ASP A 189 9.18 -7.12 4.40
CA ASP A 189 9.75 -8.11 3.49
C ASP A 189 8.62 -8.61 2.59
N PRO A 190 8.65 -8.38 1.26
CA PRO A 190 7.59 -8.78 0.34
C PRO A 190 7.20 -10.26 0.45
N ASP A 191 8.16 -11.12 0.78
CA ASP A 191 7.98 -12.57 0.91
C ASP A 191 7.19 -12.97 2.17
N ASP A 192 7.01 -12.05 3.14
CA ASP A 192 6.14 -12.30 4.29
C ASP A 192 4.65 -12.27 3.94
N GLY A 193 4.33 -11.79 2.73
CA GLY A 193 2.99 -11.76 2.18
C GLY A 193 2.17 -10.55 2.61
N VAL A 194 1.30 -10.12 1.69
CA VAL A 194 0.49 -8.89 1.79
C VAL A 194 -0.24 -8.76 3.12
N ARG A 195 -0.79 -9.86 3.67
CA ARG A 195 -1.59 -9.81 4.90
C ARG A 195 -0.82 -9.30 6.12
N GLN A 196 0.46 -9.66 6.26
CA GLN A 196 1.25 -9.21 7.39
C GLN A 196 1.66 -7.76 7.19
N ASN A 197 2.09 -7.43 5.97
CA ASN A 197 2.68 -6.13 5.69
C ASN A 197 1.63 -5.01 5.54
N ILE A 198 0.40 -5.32 5.14
CA ILE A 198 -0.68 -4.31 5.07
C ILE A 198 -1.33 -4.03 6.43
N ARG A 199 -1.13 -4.91 7.44
CA ARG A 199 -1.79 -4.82 8.75
C ARG A 199 -1.64 -3.43 9.41
N PRO A 200 -0.44 -2.79 9.48
CA PRO A 200 -0.31 -1.46 10.07
C PRO A 200 -1.22 -0.41 9.43
N PHE A 201 -1.44 -0.48 8.11
CA PHE A 201 -2.29 0.46 7.37
C PHE A 201 -3.79 0.19 7.59
N ILE A 202 -4.18 -1.08 7.73
CA ILE A 202 -5.54 -1.45 8.14
C ILE A 202 -5.80 -1.00 9.58
N THR A 203 -4.88 -1.27 10.51
CA THR A 203 -4.97 -0.85 11.93
C THR A 203 -5.01 0.67 12.07
N ALA A 204 -4.34 1.39 11.17
CA ALA A 204 -4.35 2.84 11.09
C ALA A 204 -5.61 3.43 10.44
N SER A 205 -6.47 2.61 9.81
CA SER A 205 -7.67 3.04 9.10
C SER A 205 -7.43 4.08 7.99
N VAL A 206 -6.28 4.01 7.31
CA VAL A 206 -5.91 4.99 6.27
C VAL A 206 -6.22 4.53 4.84
N LEU A 207 -6.73 3.30 4.69
CA LEU A 207 -7.07 2.72 3.38
C LEU A 207 -8.49 3.12 2.96
N THR A 208 -8.69 3.40 1.67
CA THR A 208 -10.01 3.79 1.14
C THR A 208 -10.99 2.63 0.99
N HIS A 209 -10.51 1.39 1.13
CA HIS A 209 -11.34 0.17 1.14
C HIS A 209 -11.07 -0.65 2.39
N ASP A 210 -12.14 -1.07 3.08
CA ASP A 210 -12.04 -1.89 4.29
C ASP A 210 -11.54 -3.30 3.97
N LEU A 211 -10.32 -3.58 4.42
CA LEU A 211 -9.66 -4.88 4.31
C LEU A 211 -9.55 -5.59 5.66
N SER A 212 -10.21 -5.12 6.73
CA SER A 212 -10.16 -5.73 8.07
C SER A 212 -10.43 -7.24 8.06
N LYS A 213 -11.35 -7.70 7.20
CA LYS A 213 -11.72 -9.13 7.05
C LYS A 213 -10.59 -10.04 6.57
N ILE A 214 -9.52 -9.50 5.99
CA ILE A 214 -8.35 -10.33 5.63
C ILE A 214 -7.40 -10.55 6.80
N LEU A 215 -7.46 -9.71 7.84
CA LEU A 215 -6.73 -9.95 9.07
C LEU A 215 -7.43 -11.07 9.84
N LYS A 216 -6.65 -12.10 10.17
CA LYS A 216 -7.12 -13.22 11.01
C LYS A 216 -6.31 -13.20 12.28
N ASP A 217 -6.98 -13.34 13.41
CA ASP A 217 -6.28 -13.44 14.70
C ASP A 217 -5.46 -14.71 14.77
N LYS A 218 -6.00 -15.79 14.20
CA LYS A 218 -5.42 -17.12 14.19
C LYS A 218 -5.67 -17.83 12.86
N ASP A 219 -4.64 -18.47 12.33
CA ASP A 219 -4.76 -19.40 11.20
C ASP A 219 -5.10 -20.83 11.65
N ARG A 220 -5.65 -21.63 10.73
CA ARG A 220 -5.93 -23.06 10.99
C ARG A 220 -4.63 -23.86 11.15
N GLY A 221 -4.67 -24.87 12.00
CA GLY A 221 -3.56 -25.79 12.27
C GLY A 221 -2.71 -25.40 13.47
N THR A 222 -1.61 -26.13 13.65
CA THR A 222 -0.65 -25.97 14.76
C THR A 222 0.75 -25.77 14.18
N ASP A 223 1.54 -24.93 14.81
CA ASP A 223 2.96 -24.80 14.48
C ASP A 223 3.79 -25.94 15.06
N ALA A 224 4.90 -26.27 14.38
CA ALA A 224 5.86 -27.21 14.91
C ALA A 224 6.50 -26.67 16.19
N ALA A 225 6.97 -27.56 17.08
CA ALA A 225 7.65 -27.19 18.31
C ALA A 225 8.91 -26.32 18.07
N SER A 226 9.52 -26.41 16.89
CA SER A 226 10.67 -25.60 16.46
C SER A 226 10.30 -24.17 16.03
N ALA A 227 9.01 -23.86 15.86
CA ALA A 227 8.60 -22.53 15.41
C ALA A 227 8.92 -21.47 16.47
N PRO A 228 9.31 -20.24 16.09
CA PRO A 228 9.87 -19.27 17.03
C PRO A 228 8.91 -18.85 18.16
N TRP A 229 7.61 -18.94 17.92
CA TRP A 229 6.56 -18.53 18.86
C TRP A 229 5.77 -19.70 19.45
N HIS A 230 6.19 -20.94 19.19
CA HIS A 230 5.46 -22.13 19.67
C HIS A 230 5.31 -22.13 21.19
N SER A 231 6.36 -21.81 21.95
CA SER A 231 6.32 -21.78 23.42
C SER A 231 5.39 -20.69 23.95
N VAL A 232 5.35 -19.53 23.30
CA VAL A 232 4.52 -18.38 23.69
C VAL A 232 3.03 -18.68 23.42
N PHE A 233 2.72 -19.26 22.27
CA PHE A 233 1.34 -19.49 21.83
C PHE A 233 0.88 -20.94 21.98
N LYS A 234 1.68 -21.81 22.63
CA LYS A 234 1.40 -23.24 22.80
C LYS A 234 1.04 -23.92 21.47
N GLY A 235 1.77 -23.58 20.41
CA GLY A 235 1.58 -24.07 19.05
C GLY A 235 0.46 -23.41 18.25
N GLU A 236 -0.31 -22.48 18.82
CA GLU A 236 -1.33 -21.75 18.06
C GLU A 236 -0.72 -20.81 17.02
N ARG A 237 -1.32 -20.79 15.83
CA ARG A 237 -0.91 -19.92 14.72
C ARG A 237 -1.45 -18.50 14.84
N ARG A 238 -1.05 -17.78 15.89
CA ARG A 238 -1.50 -16.40 16.16
C ARG A 238 -0.81 -15.39 15.25
N ASN A 239 -1.60 -14.58 14.56
CA ASN A 239 -1.11 -13.47 13.73
C ASN A 239 -1.52 -12.10 14.27
N ASP A 240 -2.55 -12.02 15.13
CA ASP A 240 -2.88 -10.78 15.84
C ASP A 240 -2.05 -10.70 17.13
N HIS A 241 -0.80 -10.34 16.95
CA HIS A 241 0.17 -10.11 18.01
C HIS A 241 1.04 -8.92 17.62
N HIS A 242 1.54 -8.23 18.62
CA HIS A 242 2.33 -7.02 18.46
C HIS A 242 3.53 -7.07 19.38
N THR A 243 4.66 -6.63 18.86
CA THR A 243 5.95 -6.64 19.54
C THR A 243 6.55 -5.25 19.54
N THR A 244 7.10 -4.84 20.67
CA THR A 244 7.65 -3.48 20.80
C THR A 244 9.00 -3.35 20.10
N LEU A 245 9.36 -2.13 19.70
CA LEU A 245 10.69 -1.88 19.14
C LEU A 245 11.80 -2.21 20.14
N ALA A 246 11.55 -1.97 21.43
CA ALA A 246 12.49 -2.27 22.51
C ALA A 246 12.79 -3.78 22.60
N GLU A 247 11.74 -4.62 22.60
CA GLU A 247 11.87 -6.09 22.62
C GLU A 247 12.67 -6.60 21.41
N LYS A 248 12.36 -6.09 20.21
CA LYS A 248 13.05 -6.45 18.97
C LYS A 248 14.54 -6.09 19.01
N ARG A 249 14.87 -4.88 19.47
CA ARG A 249 16.27 -4.41 19.61
C ARG A 249 17.04 -5.25 20.62
N ALA A 250 16.47 -5.47 21.82
CA ALA A 250 17.09 -6.31 22.85
C ALA A 250 17.35 -7.74 22.36
N ALA A 251 16.41 -8.33 21.59
CA ALA A 251 16.59 -9.66 21.01
C ALA A 251 17.70 -9.72 19.95
N ARG A 252 17.83 -8.69 19.10
CA ARG A 252 18.93 -8.56 18.13
C ARG A 252 20.28 -8.45 18.83
N GLU A 253 20.38 -7.62 19.87
CA GLU A 253 21.60 -7.47 20.66
C GLU A 253 22.01 -8.77 21.36
N ALA A 254 21.05 -9.48 21.97
CA ALA A 254 21.32 -10.78 22.61
C ALA A 254 21.82 -11.82 21.61
N THR A 255 21.25 -11.84 20.40
CA THR A 255 21.67 -12.75 19.32
C THR A 255 23.09 -12.40 18.82
N ALA A 256 23.39 -11.11 18.65
CA ALA A 256 24.71 -10.64 18.26
C ALA A 256 25.78 -10.97 19.32
N LYS A 257 25.45 -10.85 20.62
CA LYS A 257 26.34 -11.24 21.73
C LYS A 257 26.62 -12.75 21.72
N ARG A 258 25.58 -13.58 21.56
CA ARG A 258 25.72 -15.05 21.48
C ARG A 258 26.59 -15.49 20.29
N ALA A 259 26.48 -14.82 19.15
CA ALA A 259 27.30 -15.11 17.97
C ALA A 259 28.79 -14.77 18.14
N LYS A 260 29.13 -13.90 19.09
CA LYS A 260 30.51 -13.45 19.38
C LYS A 260 31.17 -14.19 20.55
N ALA A 261 30.43 -15.01 21.30
CA ALA A 261 31.00 -15.77 22.41
C ALA A 261 31.90 -16.91 21.88
N PRO A 262 33.11 -17.11 22.44
CA PRO A 262 33.95 -18.25 22.07
C PRO A 262 33.21 -19.56 22.41
N LYS A 263 33.30 -20.53 21.50
CA LYS A 263 32.71 -21.86 21.65
C LYS A 263 33.38 -22.65 22.77
#